data_AF-A0A4P6JQH5-F1
#
_entry.id   AF-A0A4P6JQH5-F1
#
_cell.length_a   1.000
_cell.length_b   1.000
_cell.length_c   1.000
_cell.angle_alpha   90.00
_cell.angle_beta   90.00
_cell.angle_gamma   90.00
#
_symmetry.space_group_name_H-M   'P 1'
#
loop_
_entity.id
_entity.type
_entity.pdbx_description
1 polymer ?
#
loop_
_entity_poly.entity_id
_entity_poly.type
_entity_poly.pdbx_seq_one_letter_code
_entity_poly.pdbx_strand_id
1 'polypeptide(L)'
;MKLSAPKIPFLSNLTGTWISAAEATDPDYWVRHIHSTVRLADNLQTVLSDAPRLLLEVGPGTTLSTLARQQLPANSAHMVISSLPHPQDGRSDLACMLSALGRVWACGQKVDWEGVNSGTSRRRIPLPTYAFDRQRYWVDPPHLEYREQEACQDGTILLPAHNPVDRPSPENGNGDYKQDLPESECEKLVAQVWQDASGIAPLAFIPTF
;
A
#
# COMPACT_ATOMS: atom_id res chain seq x y z
N MET A 1 -39.52 -10.33 -11.50
CA MET A 1 -38.21 -9.69 -11.19
C MET A 1 -37.78 -8.92 -12.43
N LYS A 2 -37.51 -7.61 -12.33
CA LYS A 2 -37.09 -6.80 -13.49
C LYS A 2 -35.56 -6.75 -13.52
N LEU A 3 -34.95 -7.22 -14.61
CA LEU A 3 -33.50 -7.17 -14.80
C LEU A 3 -33.05 -5.76 -15.23
N SER A 4 -31.85 -5.37 -14.82
CA SER A 4 -31.27 -4.05 -15.11
C SER A 4 -29.79 -4.18 -15.47
N ALA A 5 -29.29 -3.25 -16.27
CA ALA A 5 -27.87 -3.18 -16.60
C ALA A 5 -26.97 -3.10 -15.33
N PRO A 6 -25.81 -3.76 -15.34
CA PRO A 6 -24.90 -3.76 -14.20
C PRO A 6 -24.31 -2.36 -13.98
N LYS A 7 -24.29 -1.92 -12.72
CA LYS A 7 -23.66 -0.64 -12.33
C LYS A 7 -22.15 -0.76 -12.17
N ILE A 8 -21.68 -1.96 -11.81
CA ILE A 8 -20.26 -2.31 -11.70
C ILE A 8 -19.96 -3.24 -12.87
N PRO A 9 -19.01 -2.87 -13.76
CA PRO A 9 -18.68 -3.72 -14.89
C PRO A 9 -18.02 -5.01 -14.41
N PHE A 10 -18.34 -6.13 -15.06
CA PHE A 10 -17.75 -7.42 -14.76
C PHE A 10 -17.44 -8.19 -16.04
N LEU A 11 -16.54 -9.17 -15.93
CA LEU A 11 -16.17 -10.04 -17.05
C LEU A 11 -17.08 -11.26 -17.09
N SER A 12 -17.53 -11.61 -18.28
CA SER A 12 -18.31 -12.81 -18.52
C SER A 12 -17.43 -14.05 -18.46
N ASN A 13 -17.79 -14.98 -17.57
CA ASN A 13 -17.18 -16.30 -17.53
C ASN A 13 -17.43 -17.15 -18.79
N LEU A 14 -18.37 -16.75 -19.66
CA LEU A 14 -18.66 -17.44 -20.92
C LEU A 14 -17.80 -16.92 -22.07
N THR A 15 -17.60 -15.61 -22.15
CA THR A 15 -16.92 -14.98 -23.30
C THR A 15 -15.46 -14.65 -23.02
N GLY A 16 -15.03 -14.55 -21.75
CA GLY A 16 -13.67 -14.16 -21.39
C GLY A 16 -13.43 -12.64 -21.43
N THR A 17 -14.47 -11.84 -21.69
CA THR A 17 -14.39 -10.38 -21.87
C THR A 17 -15.56 -9.66 -21.17
N TRP A 18 -15.61 -8.34 -21.26
CA TRP A 18 -16.62 -7.50 -20.63
C TRP A 18 -18.02 -7.87 -21.12
N ILE A 19 -18.92 -8.12 -20.17
CA ILE A 19 -20.33 -8.43 -20.48
C ILE A 19 -21.06 -7.16 -20.95
N SER A 20 -21.94 -7.32 -21.95
CA SER A 20 -22.83 -6.24 -22.37
C SER A 20 -24.07 -6.13 -21.45
N ALA A 21 -24.71 -4.96 -21.46
CA ALA A 21 -25.96 -4.77 -20.73
C ALA A 21 -27.08 -5.72 -21.23
N ALA A 22 -27.12 -6.00 -22.53
CA ALA A 22 -28.07 -6.92 -23.13
C ALA A 22 -27.88 -8.34 -22.61
N GLU A 23 -26.64 -8.86 -22.63
CA GLU A 23 -26.30 -10.19 -22.11
C GLU A 23 -26.58 -10.30 -20.61
N ALA A 24 -26.24 -9.27 -19.82
CA ALA A 24 -26.49 -9.29 -18.38
C ALA A 24 -27.99 -9.38 -18.03
N THR A 25 -28.86 -8.87 -18.90
CA THR A 25 -30.32 -8.90 -18.74
C THR A 25 -31.01 -10.04 -19.49
N ASP A 26 -30.26 -10.94 -20.11
CA ASP A 26 -30.78 -12.08 -20.86
C ASP A 26 -30.84 -13.34 -19.97
N PRO A 27 -32.03 -13.92 -19.71
CA PRO A 27 -32.16 -15.18 -18.97
C PRO A 27 -31.39 -16.35 -19.60
N ASP A 28 -31.31 -16.41 -20.94
CA ASP A 28 -30.66 -17.52 -21.65
C ASP A 28 -29.13 -17.49 -21.48
N TYR A 29 -28.55 -16.30 -21.27
CA TYR A 29 -27.16 -16.15 -20.86
C TYR A 29 -26.88 -16.87 -19.53
N TRP A 30 -27.75 -16.69 -18.53
CA TRP A 30 -27.56 -17.28 -17.21
C TRP A 30 -27.76 -18.80 -17.19
N VAL A 31 -28.74 -19.30 -17.95
CA VAL A 31 -28.91 -20.76 -18.15
C VAL A 31 -27.64 -21.36 -18.77
N ARG A 32 -27.09 -20.71 -19.79
CA ARG A 32 -25.85 -21.14 -20.44
C ARG A 32 -24.64 -21.09 -19.51
N HIS A 33 -24.57 -20.08 -18.63
CA HIS A 33 -23.47 -19.92 -17.67
C HIS A 33 -23.38 -21.09 -16.69
N ILE A 34 -24.51 -21.66 -16.26
CA ILE A 34 -24.53 -22.81 -15.34
C ILE A 34 -23.90 -24.07 -15.96
N HIS A 35 -24.05 -24.27 -17.27
CA HIS A 35 -23.68 -25.53 -17.93
C HIS A 35 -22.46 -25.46 -18.86
N SER A 36 -21.99 -24.26 -19.18
CA SER A 36 -20.85 -24.06 -20.08
C SER A 36 -19.54 -23.86 -19.31
N THR A 37 -18.41 -24.03 -19.99
CA THR A 37 -17.08 -23.86 -19.42
C THR A 37 -16.84 -22.43 -18.92
N VAL A 38 -16.27 -22.32 -17.72
CA VAL A 38 -15.81 -21.04 -17.15
C VAL A 38 -14.44 -20.66 -17.72
N ARG A 39 -14.37 -19.54 -18.43
CA ARG A 39 -13.16 -19.00 -19.06
C ARG A 39 -12.38 -18.06 -18.13
N LEU A 40 -12.01 -18.56 -16.95
CA LEU A 40 -11.30 -17.77 -15.93
C LEU A 40 -9.95 -17.24 -16.42
N ALA A 41 -9.20 -18.07 -17.16
CA ALA A 41 -7.88 -17.70 -17.69
C ALA A 41 -7.96 -16.49 -18.64
N ASP A 42 -8.97 -16.47 -19.51
CA ASP A 42 -9.22 -15.38 -20.45
C ASP A 42 -9.67 -14.12 -19.71
N ASN A 43 -10.51 -14.28 -18.67
CA ASN A 43 -10.91 -13.16 -17.81
C ASN A 43 -9.71 -12.51 -17.13
N LEU A 44 -8.80 -13.30 -16.59
CA LEU A 44 -7.59 -12.80 -15.94
C LEU A 44 -6.67 -12.12 -16.96
N GLN A 45 -6.51 -12.68 -18.16
CA GLN A 45 -5.75 -12.01 -19.22
C GLN A 45 -6.35 -10.65 -19.60
N THR A 46 -7.67 -10.59 -19.78
CA THR A 46 -8.37 -9.34 -20.09
C THR A 46 -8.20 -8.30 -18.97
N VAL A 47 -8.41 -8.70 -17.72
CA VAL A 47 -8.36 -7.77 -16.57
C VAL A 47 -6.93 -7.31 -16.26
N LEU A 48 -5.91 -8.11 -16.58
CA LEU A 48 -4.51 -7.80 -16.23
C LEU A 48 -3.77 -7.07 -17.36
N SER A 49 -4.38 -6.89 -18.53
CA SER A 49 -3.73 -6.34 -19.72
C SER A 49 -3.34 -4.85 -19.63
N ASP A 50 -4.06 -4.05 -18.84
CA ASP A 50 -3.90 -2.58 -18.87
C ASP A 50 -2.87 -2.05 -17.85
N ALA A 51 -3.14 -2.27 -16.56
CA ALA A 51 -2.46 -1.61 -15.46
C ALA A 51 -2.36 -2.54 -14.24
N PRO A 52 -1.39 -2.32 -13.33
CA PRO A 52 -1.32 -3.06 -12.07
C PRO A 52 -2.65 -3.02 -11.33
N ARG A 53 -3.14 -4.18 -10.92
CA ARG A 53 -4.43 -4.35 -10.25
C ARG A 53 -4.26 -5.10 -8.95
N LEU A 54 -5.13 -4.78 -7.99
CA LEU A 54 -5.34 -5.59 -6.80
C LEU A 54 -6.52 -6.53 -7.06
N LEU A 55 -6.25 -7.82 -7.03
CA LEU A 55 -7.24 -8.89 -7.11
C LEU A 55 -7.59 -9.35 -5.69
N LEU A 56 -8.86 -9.24 -5.32
CA LEU A 56 -9.40 -9.73 -4.07
C LEU A 56 -10.32 -10.91 -4.33
N GLU A 57 -9.95 -12.09 -3.84
CA GLU A 57 -10.84 -13.26 -3.80
C GLU A 57 -11.81 -13.10 -2.64
N VAL A 58 -13.09 -12.99 -2.98
CA VAL A 58 -14.19 -12.85 -2.02
C VAL A 58 -14.81 -14.21 -1.79
N GLY A 59 -14.48 -14.82 -0.65
CA GLY A 59 -14.97 -16.15 -0.28
C GLY A 59 -13.91 -16.97 0.46
N PRO A 60 -14.31 -18.14 0.97
CA PRO A 60 -13.42 -19.01 1.74
C PRO A 60 -12.41 -19.70 0.83
N GLY A 61 -11.16 -19.77 1.30
CA GLY A 61 -10.06 -20.43 0.62
C GLY A 61 -9.20 -19.49 -0.21
N THR A 62 -8.38 -20.09 -1.07
CA THR A 62 -7.36 -19.36 -1.84
C THR A 62 -7.27 -19.86 -3.29
N THR A 63 -8.30 -20.55 -3.78
CA THR A 63 -8.28 -21.25 -5.07
C THR A 63 -8.14 -20.25 -6.21
N LEU A 64 -9.00 -19.24 -6.27
CA LEU A 64 -8.94 -18.25 -7.36
C LEU A 64 -7.66 -17.42 -7.26
N SER A 65 -7.22 -17.10 -6.05
CA SER A 65 -5.97 -16.40 -5.81
C SER A 65 -4.75 -17.20 -6.29
N THR A 66 -4.79 -18.51 -6.13
CA THR A 66 -3.70 -19.41 -6.56
C THR A 66 -3.69 -19.52 -8.08
N LEU A 67 -4.85 -19.68 -8.72
CA LEU A 67 -4.96 -19.68 -10.19
C LEU A 67 -4.52 -18.34 -10.78
N ALA A 68 -4.91 -17.22 -10.16
CA ALA A 68 -4.46 -15.90 -10.59
C ALA A 68 -2.93 -15.75 -10.53
N ARG A 69 -2.31 -16.18 -9.42
CA ARG A 69 -0.84 -16.13 -9.27
C ARG A 69 -0.11 -16.98 -10.31
N GLN A 70 -0.67 -18.11 -10.75
CA GLN A 70 -0.07 -18.95 -11.78
C GLN A 70 -0.01 -18.29 -13.17
N GLN A 71 -0.87 -17.31 -13.43
CA GLN A 71 -0.89 -16.57 -14.70
C GLN A 71 -0.06 -15.28 -14.66
N LEU A 72 0.41 -14.87 -13.47
CA LEU A 72 1.21 -13.67 -13.30
C LEU A 72 2.70 -13.97 -13.54
N PRO A 73 3.45 -13.09 -14.23
CA PRO A 73 4.90 -13.18 -14.28
C PRO A 73 5.51 -12.94 -12.90
N ALA A 74 6.71 -13.49 -12.65
CA ALA A 74 7.38 -13.41 -11.34
C ALA A 74 7.57 -11.97 -10.82
N ASN A 75 7.79 -11.01 -11.72
CA ASN A 75 7.98 -9.58 -11.38
C ASN A 75 6.72 -8.74 -11.61
N SER A 76 5.54 -9.36 -11.49
CA SER A 76 4.25 -8.69 -11.64
C SER A 76 4.03 -7.64 -10.54
N ALA A 77 3.57 -6.45 -10.94
CA ALA A 77 3.09 -5.43 -10.01
C ALA A 77 1.64 -5.67 -9.53
N HIS A 78 0.95 -6.71 -10.03
CA HIS A 78 -0.38 -7.09 -9.55
C HIS A 78 -0.31 -7.74 -8.17
N MET A 79 -1.29 -7.41 -7.33
CA MET A 79 -1.42 -7.95 -5.98
C MET A 79 -2.60 -8.91 -5.92
N VAL A 80 -2.46 -10.05 -5.25
CA VAL A 80 -3.52 -11.06 -5.09
C VAL A 80 -3.74 -11.38 -3.61
N ILE A 81 -4.96 -11.15 -3.13
CA ILE A 81 -5.35 -11.25 -1.71
C ILE A 81 -6.62 -12.10 -1.60
N SER A 82 -6.67 -12.98 -0.61
CA SER A 82 -7.88 -13.76 -0.26
C SER A 82 -8.53 -13.19 0.99
N SER A 83 -9.86 -13.08 1.01
CA SER A 83 -10.59 -12.41 2.10
C SER A 83 -10.86 -13.32 3.30
N LEU A 84 -11.04 -14.62 3.10
CA LEU A 84 -11.44 -15.58 4.14
C LEU A 84 -10.58 -16.85 4.10
N PRO A 85 -10.42 -17.56 5.23
CA PRO A 85 -9.66 -18.80 5.26
C PRO A 85 -10.44 -19.92 4.58
N HIS A 86 -9.76 -21.03 4.30
CA HIS A 86 -10.45 -22.24 3.85
C HIS A 86 -11.33 -22.80 4.99
N PRO A 87 -12.48 -23.44 4.75
CA PRO A 87 -13.36 -23.90 5.84
C PRO A 87 -12.74 -24.94 6.78
N GLN A 88 -11.67 -25.61 6.34
CA GLN A 88 -10.90 -26.59 7.14
C GLN A 88 -9.67 -25.97 7.80
N ASP A 89 -9.44 -24.68 7.60
CA ASP A 89 -8.37 -23.92 8.24
C ASP A 89 -8.87 -23.45 9.61
N GLY A 90 -8.08 -23.66 10.66
CA GLY A 90 -8.45 -23.30 12.03
C GLY A 90 -8.37 -21.81 12.35
N ARG A 91 -7.95 -20.97 11.39
CA ARG A 91 -7.84 -19.52 11.57
C ARG A 91 -9.22 -18.86 11.65
N SER A 92 -9.29 -17.77 12.41
CA SER A 92 -10.51 -16.97 12.54
C SER A 92 -10.82 -16.22 11.24
N ASP A 93 -12.07 -16.32 10.77
CA ASP A 93 -12.59 -15.55 9.63
C ASP A 93 -12.35 -14.04 9.78
N LEU A 94 -12.63 -13.51 10.97
CA LEU A 94 -12.44 -12.09 11.27
C LEU A 94 -10.97 -11.69 11.19
N ALA A 95 -10.07 -12.52 11.74
CA ALA A 95 -8.63 -12.25 11.68
C ALA A 95 -8.14 -12.23 10.23
N CYS A 96 -8.51 -13.23 9.42
CA CYS A 96 -8.15 -13.29 8.01
C CYS A 96 -8.71 -12.09 7.21
N MET A 97 -9.97 -11.71 7.47
CA MET A 97 -10.59 -10.57 6.82
C MET A 97 -9.89 -9.25 7.19
N LEU A 98 -9.54 -9.04 8.46
CA LEU A 98 -8.80 -7.86 8.91
C LEU A 98 -7.38 -7.82 8.36
N SER A 99 -6.70 -8.97 8.28
CA SER A 99 -5.39 -9.08 7.61
C SER A 99 -5.49 -8.76 6.11
N ALA A 100 -6.54 -9.25 5.42
CA ALA A 100 -6.79 -8.91 4.02
C ALA A 100 -7.04 -7.40 3.85
N LEU A 101 -7.84 -6.80 4.72
CA LEU A 101 -8.08 -5.35 4.73
C LEU A 101 -6.79 -4.55 4.96
N GLY A 102 -5.95 -4.97 5.91
CA GLY A 102 -4.65 -4.36 6.17
C GLY A 102 -3.73 -4.43 4.96
N ARG A 103 -3.72 -5.56 4.23
CA ARG A 103 -2.94 -5.70 2.98
C ARG A 103 -3.49 -4.81 1.86
N VAL A 104 -4.80 -4.71 1.73
CA VAL A 104 -5.45 -3.79 0.78
C VAL A 104 -5.07 -2.33 1.08
N TRP A 105 -5.12 -1.94 2.36
CA TRP A 105 -4.70 -0.62 2.82
C TRP A 105 -3.21 -0.34 2.59
N ALA A 106 -2.34 -1.32 2.87
CA ALA A 106 -0.90 -1.22 2.61
C ALA A 106 -0.56 -1.07 1.12
N CYS A 107 -1.45 -1.52 0.22
CA CYS A 107 -1.34 -1.27 -1.22
C CYS A 107 -1.82 0.14 -1.63
N GLY A 108 -2.11 1.03 -0.68
CA GLY A 108 -2.54 2.41 -0.92
C GLY A 108 -4.02 2.58 -1.23
N GLN A 109 -4.83 1.53 -1.08
CA GLN A 109 -6.27 1.63 -1.31
C GLN A 109 -6.96 2.39 -0.16
N LYS A 110 -7.94 3.24 -0.52
CA LYS A 110 -8.73 3.96 0.47
C LYS A 110 -9.69 3.00 1.17
N VAL A 111 -9.59 2.94 2.49
CA VAL A 111 -10.50 2.18 3.35
C VAL A 111 -11.42 3.14 4.07
N ASP A 112 -12.72 2.85 4.03
CA ASP A 112 -13.72 3.52 4.87
C ASP A 112 -13.65 2.96 6.29
N TRP A 113 -12.81 3.60 7.12
CA TRP A 113 -12.64 3.20 8.52
C TRP A 113 -13.86 3.47 9.39
N GLU A 114 -14.75 4.39 8.98
CA GLU A 114 -16.00 4.64 9.69
C GLU A 114 -16.97 3.46 9.46
N GLY A 115 -17.12 3.05 8.20
CA GLY A 115 -17.90 1.86 7.84
C GLY A 115 -17.41 0.58 8.51
N VAL A 116 -16.08 0.35 8.52
CA VAL A 116 -15.47 -0.83 9.16
C VAL A 116 -15.74 -0.89 10.67
N ASN A 117 -15.80 0.27 11.34
CA ASN A 117 -16.06 0.34 12.78
C ASN A 117 -17.53 0.57 13.14
N SER A 118 -18.42 0.64 12.14
CA SER A 118 -19.85 0.87 12.34
C SER A 118 -20.45 -0.15 13.31
N GLY A 119 -21.33 0.32 14.20
CA GLY A 119 -21.95 -0.51 15.24
C GLY A 119 -21.06 -0.85 16.44
N THR A 120 -19.81 -0.38 16.49
CA THR A 120 -18.93 -0.56 17.66
C THR A 120 -18.59 0.77 18.34
N SER A 121 -18.68 0.81 19.68
CA SER A 121 -18.18 1.95 20.45
C SER A 121 -16.67 1.79 20.70
N ARG A 122 -15.87 2.68 20.11
CA ARG A 122 -14.41 2.67 20.22
C ARG A 122 -13.95 3.87 21.05
N ARG A 123 -12.93 3.68 21.88
CA ARG A 123 -12.28 4.76 22.64
C ARG A 123 -10.97 5.16 21.96
N ARG A 124 -10.71 6.46 21.89
CA ARG A 124 -9.39 6.97 21.49
C ARG A 124 -8.39 6.68 22.61
N ILE A 125 -7.25 6.11 22.23
CA ILE A 125 -6.12 5.87 23.14
C ILE A 125 -4.90 6.66 22.63
N PRO A 126 -4.11 7.30 23.52
CA PRO A 126 -2.87 7.91 23.11
C PRO A 126 -1.88 6.82 22.67
N LEU A 127 -1.27 7.00 21.51
CA LEU A 127 -0.20 6.15 21.00
C LEU A 127 1.10 6.96 20.96
N PRO A 128 2.28 6.30 20.89
CA PRO A 128 3.54 6.99 20.63
C PRO A 128 3.41 7.92 19.43
N THR A 129 4.01 9.10 19.53
CA THR A 129 4.04 10.06 18.42
C THR A 129 4.84 9.50 17.26
N TYR A 130 4.57 10.00 16.05
CA TYR A 130 5.34 9.64 14.85
C TYR A 130 6.84 9.75 15.10
N ALA A 131 7.57 8.68 14.82
CA ALA A 131 9.02 8.63 14.92
C ALA A 131 9.62 9.39 13.74
N PHE A 132 9.71 10.72 13.86
CA PHE A 132 10.35 11.56 12.85
C PHE A 132 11.78 11.11 12.62
N ASP A 133 12.17 10.98 11.35
CA ASP A 133 13.57 10.86 10.97
C ASP A 133 14.25 12.22 11.18
N ARG A 134 15.04 12.32 12.25
CA ARG A 134 15.58 13.59 12.74
C ARG A 134 16.91 13.88 12.06
N GLN A 135 16.88 14.85 11.15
CA GLN A 135 18.09 15.42 10.58
C GLN A 135 18.32 16.84 11.09
N ARG A 136 19.60 17.16 11.29
CA ARG A 136 20.04 18.46 11.78
C ARG A 136 20.07 19.45 10.62
N TYR A 137 19.04 20.31 10.53
CA TYR A 137 18.98 21.41 9.56
C TYR A 137 19.29 22.74 10.25
N TRP A 138 20.55 23.18 10.22
CA TRP A 138 20.98 24.48 10.74
C TRP A 138 21.48 25.36 9.60
N VAL A 139 21.17 26.65 9.68
CA VAL A 139 21.81 27.69 8.85
C VAL A 139 22.93 28.26 9.70
N ASP A 140 24.18 27.99 9.31
CA ASP A 140 25.31 28.63 9.97
C ASP A 140 25.28 30.13 9.69
N PRO A 141 25.62 30.97 10.70
CA PRO A 141 25.76 32.39 10.45
C PRO A 141 26.77 32.60 9.32
N PRO A 142 26.54 33.58 8.42
CA PRO A 142 27.51 33.88 7.38
C PRO A 142 28.86 34.14 8.04
N HIS A 143 29.92 33.55 7.50
CA HIS A 143 31.28 33.84 7.93
C HIS A 143 31.53 35.31 7.62
N LEU A 144 31.30 36.17 8.60
CA LEU A 144 31.66 37.58 8.51
C LEU A 144 33.18 37.62 8.57
N GLU A 145 33.83 37.51 7.40
CA GLU A 145 35.15 38.05 7.24
C GLU A 145 35.03 39.54 7.53
N TYR A 146 35.40 39.94 8.75
CA TYR A 146 35.67 41.33 9.06
C TYR A 146 36.86 41.74 8.20
N ARG A 147 36.59 42.21 6.97
CA ARG A 147 37.51 43.10 6.30
C ARG A 147 37.50 44.38 7.12
N GLU A 148 38.60 44.66 7.80
CA GLU A 148 38.97 46.02 8.19
C GLU A 148 39.10 46.85 6.91
N GLN A 149 37.97 47.22 6.31
CA GLN A 149 37.91 48.21 5.25
C GLN A 149 37.29 49.47 5.85
N GLU A 150 38.20 50.40 6.15
CA GLU A 150 38.06 51.83 6.39
C GLU A 150 36.65 52.33 6.74
N ALA A 151 36.53 52.83 7.98
CA ALA A 151 35.37 53.49 8.53
C ALA A 151 34.66 54.41 7.52
N CYS A 152 33.42 54.06 7.17
CA CYS A 152 32.51 54.93 6.42
C CYS A 152 32.17 56.13 7.32
N GLN A 153 32.63 57.33 6.97
CA GLN A 153 32.47 58.55 7.80
C GLN A 153 31.02 59.06 7.90
N ASP A 154 30.05 58.48 7.17
CA ASP A 154 28.71 59.06 7.02
C ASP A 154 27.56 58.21 7.62
N GLY A 155 27.84 57.32 8.58
CA GLY A 155 26.79 56.69 9.40
C GLY A 155 25.80 55.78 8.67
N THR A 156 26.08 55.37 7.43
CA THR A 156 25.24 54.43 6.67
C THR A 156 25.73 53.00 6.90
N ILE A 157 24.90 52.16 7.53
CA ILE A 157 25.18 50.74 7.70
C ILE A 157 24.92 50.02 6.37
N LEU A 158 25.98 49.54 5.72
CA LEU A 158 25.87 48.65 4.57
C LEU A 158 25.56 47.23 5.05
N LEU A 159 24.32 46.77 4.85
CA LEU A 159 23.98 45.36 5.05
C LEU A 159 24.72 44.52 4.00
N PRO A 160 25.36 43.39 4.37
CA PRO A 160 26.00 42.50 3.41
C PRO A 160 24.94 41.98 2.42
N ALA A 161 25.29 41.95 1.14
CA ALA A 161 24.41 41.43 0.11
C ALA A 161 24.00 39.99 0.43
N HIS A 162 22.69 39.72 0.46
CA HIS A 162 22.17 38.37 0.64
C HIS A 162 22.54 37.54 -0.59
N ASN A 163 23.55 36.68 -0.45
CA ASN A 163 23.83 35.66 -1.46
C ASN A 163 22.75 34.57 -1.31
N PRO A 164 21.98 34.27 -2.37
CA PRO A 164 21.01 33.19 -2.30
C PRO A 164 21.76 31.89 -2.00
N VAL A 165 21.40 31.24 -0.90
CA VAL A 165 21.90 29.91 -0.57
C VAL A 165 21.33 28.95 -1.60
N ASP A 166 22.19 28.31 -2.39
CA ASP A 166 21.78 27.25 -3.31
C ASP A 166 21.03 26.18 -2.50
N ARG A 167 19.78 25.93 -2.87
CA ARG A 167 19.01 24.82 -2.29
C ARG A 167 19.74 23.53 -2.66
N PRO A 168 20.14 22.68 -1.70
CA PRO A 168 20.61 21.36 -2.06
C PRO A 168 19.48 20.66 -2.82
N SER A 169 19.76 20.26 -4.06
CA SER A 169 18.89 19.35 -4.79
C SER A 169 18.86 18.02 -4.03
N PRO A 170 17.79 17.23 -4.12
CA PRO A 170 17.75 15.91 -3.49
C PRO A 170 18.71 14.99 -4.26
N GLU A 171 19.99 15.01 -3.90
CA GLU A 171 21.00 14.17 -4.51
C GLU A 171 20.90 12.78 -3.91
N ASN A 172 20.38 11.84 -4.70
CA ASN A 172 20.56 10.39 -4.64
C ASN A 172 20.82 9.79 -3.24
N GLY A 173 19.74 9.32 -2.61
CA GLY A 173 19.74 8.67 -1.30
C GLY A 173 20.50 7.35 -1.23
N ASN A 174 21.83 7.42 -1.28
CA ASN A 174 22.74 6.42 -0.75
C ASN A 174 23.15 6.81 0.68
N GLY A 175 22.15 7.13 1.52
CA GLY A 175 22.37 7.28 2.94
C GLY A 175 22.71 5.92 3.52
N ASP A 176 23.82 5.83 4.26
CA ASP A 176 24.19 4.68 5.06
C ASP A 176 23.13 4.54 6.17
N TYR A 177 22.06 3.78 5.87
CA TYR A 177 20.92 3.59 6.77
C TYR A 177 21.41 2.79 7.98
N LYS A 178 21.67 3.49 9.07
CA LYS A 178 21.75 2.82 10.37
C LYS A 178 20.34 2.39 10.73
N GLN A 179 20.00 1.14 10.45
CA GLN A 179 18.75 0.54 10.91
C GLN A 179 18.80 0.48 12.44
N ASP A 180 18.18 1.46 13.09
CA ASP A 180 18.01 1.49 14.53
C ASP A 180 17.07 0.33 14.91
N LEU A 181 17.67 -0.77 15.38
CA LEU A 181 16.97 -1.94 15.87
C LEU A 181 16.27 -1.60 17.19
N PRO A 182 15.15 -2.26 17.52
CA PRO A 182 14.46 -2.05 18.79
C PRO A 182 15.41 -2.38 19.97
N GLU A 183 15.79 -1.38 20.74
CA GLU A 183 16.77 -1.52 21.82
C GLU A 183 16.09 -1.92 23.13
N SER A 184 14.89 -1.39 23.39
CA SER A 184 14.15 -1.67 24.61
C SER A 184 13.30 -2.95 24.53
N GLU A 185 13.08 -3.60 25.67
CA GLU A 185 12.24 -4.80 25.77
C GLU A 185 10.80 -4.54 25.29
N CYS A 186 10.30 -3.33 25.47
CA CYS A 186 8.96 -2.94 25.02
C CYS A 186 8.91 -2.81 23.49
N GLU A 187 9.91 -2.20 22.86
CA GLU A 187 10.00 -2.08 21.39
C GLU A 187 10.19 -3.45 20.74
N LYS A 188 10.98 -4.35 21.34
CA LYS A 188 11.14 -5.72 20.86
C LYS A 188 9.82 -6.48 20.91
N LEU A 189 9.06 -6.32 21.99
CA LEU A 189 7.77 -6.97 22.15
C LEU A 189 6.73 -6.44 21.16
N VAL A 190 6.71 -5.13 20.91
CA VAL A 190 5.87 -4.52 19.87
C VAL A 190 6.29 -5.00 18.48
N ALA A 191 7.58 -5.02 18.18
CA ALA A 191 8.10 -5.50 16.90
C ALA A 191 7.72 -6.97 16.66
N GLN A 192 7.78 -7.81 17.70
CA GLN A 192 7.42 -9.22 17.63
C GLN A 192 5.91 -9.43 17.38
N VAL A 193 5.05 -8.68 18.07
CA VAL A 193 3.60 -8.69 17.82
C VAL A 193 3.30 -8.28 16.37
N TRP A 194 4.02 -7.28 15.85
CA TRP A 194 3.87 -6.87 14.45
C TRP A 194 4.39 -7.91 13.46
N GLN A 195 5.48 -8.60 13.75
CA GLN A 195 5.99 -9.71 12.92
C GLN A 195 4.98 -10.85 12.84
N ASP A 196 4.46 -11.29 13.99
CA ASP A 196 3.48 -12.38 14.07
C ASP A 196 2.17 -12.04 13.35
N ALA A 197 1.73 -10.77 13.43
CA ALA A 197 0.50 -10.32 12.80
C ALA A 197 0.63 -10.07 11.28
N SER A 198 1.81 -9.67 10.80
CA SER A 198 2.03 -9.28 9.40
C SER A 198 2.64 -10.37 8.52
N GLY A 199 3.27 -11.39 9.12
CA GLY A 199 3.96 -12.46 8.38
C GLY A 199 5.22 -12.00 7.65
N ILE A 200 5.76 -10.83 8.01
CA ILE A 200 6.99 -10.27 7.44
C ILE A 200 8.17 -10.76 8.29
N ALA A 201 9.06 -11.57 7.69
CA ALA A 201 10.30 -11.99 8.34
C ALA A 201 11.22 -10.78 8.60
N PRO A 202 12.07 -10.81 9.64
CA PRO A 202 13.06 -9.75 9.82
C PRO A 202 13.93 -9.67 8.57
N LEU A 203 14.23 -8.44 8.13
CA LEU A 203 15.24 -8.20 7.11
C LEU A 203 16.58 -8.75 7.66
N ALA A 204 16.92 -9.99 7.30
CA ALA A 204 18.21 -10.57 7.62
C ALA A 204 19.25 -9.81 6.78
N PHE A 205 20.15 -9.09 7.45
CA PHE A 205 21.30 -8.47 6.80
C PHE A 205 22.22 -9.56 6.25
N ILE A 206 22.51 -9.47 4.96
CA ILE A 206 23.70 -10.09 4.36
C ILE A 206 24.88 -9.18 4.77
N PRO A 207 25.84 -9.65 5.58
CA PRO A 207 27.00 -8.84 5.92
C PRO A 207 27.86 -8.71 4.65
N THR A 208 28.02 -7.49 4.18
CA THR A 208 29.07 -7.14 3.21
C THR A 208 30.31 -6.77 4.03
N PHE A 209 31.43 -7.41 3.69
CA PHE A 209 32.74 -7.29 4.35
C PHE A 209 33.32 -5.88 4.31
#